data_AF-A0A7S1JJZ2-F1
#
_entry.id   AF-A0A7S1JJZ2-F1
#
_cell.length_a   1.000
_cell.length_b   1.000
_cell.length_c   1.000
_cell.angle_alpha   90.00
_cell.angle_beta   90.00
_cell.angle_gamma   90.00
#
_symmetry.space_group_name_H-M   'P 1'
#
loop_
_entity.id
_entity.type
_entity.pdbx_description
1 polymer ?
#
loop_
_entity_poly.entity_id
_entity_poly.type
_entity_poly.pdbx_seq_one_letter_code
_entity_poly.pdbx_strand_id
1 'polypeptide(L)'
;PSDSFICDFCRVSNVDHQQDAQKPRPPCYLCGSSEGALKQANNGVWVHLLCALCFPDTAWVKDLRSMTNIDIIAEPGQQGPVYMEDNNTATTSPAGGSRQDQVCPLTPRPDPGSSVSCHICGKAGGRTLPCCEEDCARRAHVVCAARAAAKSSNPQ
;
A
#
# COMPACT_ATOMS: atom_id res chain seq x y z
N PRO A 1 -20.81 12.90 17.90
CA PRO A 1 -19.59 12.95 18.72
C PRO A 1 -19.00 14.36 18.71
N SER A 2 -18.87 14.97 19.90
CA SER A 2 -18.38 16.35 20.08
C SER A 2 -16.88 16.42 20.38
N ASP A 3 -16.19 15.28 20.30
CA ASP A 3 -14.75 15.14 20.50
C ASP A 3 -14.02 15.03 19.16
N SER A 4 -12.78 15.52 19.10
CA SER A 4 -11.95 15.49 17.90
C SER A 4 -11.66 14.05 17.45
N PHE A 5 -11.77 13.80 16.14
CA PHE A 5 -11.43 12.50 15.57
C PHE A 5 -9.91 12.28 15.60
N ILE A 6 -9.45 11.14 16.11
CA ILE A 6 -8.02 10.79 16.18
C ILE A 6 -7.77 9.48 15.43
N CYS A 7 -6.77 9.46 14.53
CA CYS A 7 -6.43 8.25 13.77
C CYS A 7 -5.76 7.19 14.66
N ASP A 8 -5.80 5.93 14.22
CA ASP A 8 -5.29 4.80 14.99
C ASP A 8 -3.81 4.94 15.38
N PHE A 9 -2.98 5.43 14.48
CA PHE A 9 -1.57 5.69 14.81
C PHE A 9 -1.41 6.75 15.89
N CYS A 10 -2.10 7.88 15.79
CA CYS A 10 -2.01 8.96 16.78
C CYS A 10 -2.51 8.47 18.14
N ARG A 11 -3.60 7.69 18.16
CA ARG A 11 -4.15 7.06 19.36
C ARG A 11 -3.15 6.12 20.03
N VAL A 12 -2.52 5.22 19.28
CA VAL A 12 -1.50 4.29 19.83
C VAL A 12 -0.23 5.03 20.25
N SER A 13 0.14 6.07 19.51
CA SER A 13 1.32 6.87 19.77
C SER A 13 1.17 7.87 20.90
N ASN A 14 -0.05 8.04 21.43
CA ASN A 14 -0.43 9.07 22.39
C ASN A 14 0.04 10.47 21.96
N VAL A 15 -0.16 10.80 20.67
CA VAL A 15 0.18 12.12 20.10
C VAL A 15 -1.09 12.82 19.64
N ASP A 16 -1.17 14.12 19.94
CA ASP A 16 -2.22 14.98 19.42
C ASP A 16 -1.92 15.42 17.97
N HIS A 17 -2.94 15.89 17.25
CA HIS A 17 -2.82 16.33 15.85
C HIS A 17 -1.74 17.40 15.63
N GLN A 18 -1.48 18.25 16.63
CA GLN A 18 -0.47 19.29 16.56
C GLN A 18 0.97 18.73 16.57
N GLN A 19 1.16 17.52 17.11
CA GLN A 19 2.46 16.85 17.23
C GLN A 19 2.62 15.70 16.22
N ASP A 20 1.59 15.45 15.42
CA ASP A 20 1.56 14.36 14.45
C ASP A 20 2.61 14.50 13.34
N ALA A 21 2.84 15.74 12.89
CA ALA A 21 3.79 16.03 11.83
C ALA A 21 5.25 15.74 12.21
N GLN A 22 5.57 15.66 13.50
CA GLN A 22 6.92 15.47 14.00
C GLN A 22 7.27 14.00 14.27
N LYS A 23 6.29 13.09 14.32
CA LYS A 23 6.56 11.69 14.64
C LYS A 23 6.74 10.85 13.37
N PRO A 24 7.84 10.10 13.23
CA PRO A 24 8.02 9.22 12.08
C PRO A 24 6.95 8.14 12.08
N ARG A 25 6.23 8.04 10.96
CA ARG A 25 5.21 7.01 10.73
C ARG A 25 5.90 5.68 10.38
N PRO A 26 5.46 4.55 10.97
CA PRO A 26 5.97 3.24 10.61
C PRO A 26 5.59 2.90 9.16
N PRO A 27 6.45 2.22 8.41
CA PRO A 27 6.12 1.81 7.05
C PRO A 27 5.03 0.73 7.08
N CYS A 28 4.17 0.75 6.06
CA CYS A 28 3.23 -0.33 5.80
C CYS A 28 4.00 -1.62 5.46
N TYR A 29 3.71 -2.72 6.15
CA TYR A 29 4.31 -4.04 5.94
C TYR A 29 4.16 -4.53 4.49
N LEU A 30 3.07 -4.16 3.81
CA LEU A 30 2.75 -4.63 2.46
C LEU A 30 3.39 -3.80 1.35
N CYS A 31 3.57 -2.49 1.51
CA CYS A 31 4.07 -1.63 0.42
C CYS A 31 5.31 -0.79 0.78
N GLY A 32 5.76 -0.83 2.03
CA GLY A 32 6.91 -0.08 2.53
C GLY A 32 6.69 1.42 2.70
N SER A 33 5.54 1.97 2.30
CA SER A 33 5.27 3.40 2.46
C SER A 33 4.76 3.72 3.87
N SER A 34 5.32 4.78 4.48
CA SER A 34 4.88 5.31 5.77
C SER A 34 3.74 6.33 5.67
N GLU A 35 3.37 6.73 4.45
CA GLU A 35 2.42 7.82 4.21
C GLU A 35 0.97 7.35 4.21
N GLY A 36 0.04 8.15 4.73
CA GLY A 36 -1.40 7.88 4.69
C GLY A 36 -1.94 7.12 5.89
N ALA A 37 -3.17 6.62 5.78
CA ALA A 37 -3.89 6.02 6.90
C ALA A 37 -3.47 4.56 7.14
N LEU A 38 -2.86 4.31 8.30
CA LEU A 38 -2.40 2.99 8.73
C LEU A 38 -3.27 2.44 9.86
N LYS A 39 -3.39 1.11 9.89
CA LYS A 39 -3.98 0.34 10.97
C LYS A 39 -2.92 -0.61 11.53
N GLN A 40 -2.93 -0.82 12.84
CA GLN A 40 -2.06 -1.80 13.46
C GLN A 40 -2.70 -3.18 13.34
N ALA A 41 -1.95 -4.14 12.83
CA ALA A 41 -2.33 -5.55 12.78
C ALA A 41 -2.12 -6.22 14.14
N ASN A 42 -2.72 -7.39 14.34
CA ASN A 42 -2.69 -8.12 15.61
C ASN A 42 -1.27 -8.58 16.02
N ASN A 43 -0.37 -8.74 15.07
CA ASN A 43 1.05 -9.04 15.33
C ASN A 43 1.92 -7.77 15.54
N GLY A 44 1.30 -6.59 15.64
CA GLY A 44 1.96 -5.33 15.95
C GLY A 44 2.50 -4.56 14.75
N VAL A 45 2.56 -5.14 13.54
CA VAL A 45 3.00 -4.42 12.34
C VAL A 45 1.91 -3.46 11.85
N TRP A 46 2.32 -2.46 11.07
CA TRP A 46 1.39 -1.48 10.50
C TRP A 46 1.10 -1.81 9.04
N VAL A 47 -0.16 -1.66 8.64
CA VAL A 47 -0.60 -1.86 7.26
C VAL A 47 -1.55 -0.77 6.83
N HIS A 48 -1.49 -0.36 5.56
CA HIS A 48 -2.59 0.40 4.97
C HIS A 48 -3.80 -0.52 4.87
N LEU A 49 -4.96 0.00 5.26
CA LEU A 49 -6.22 -0.73 5.11
C LEU A 49 -6.46 -1.13 3.65
N LEU A 50 -6.18 -0.22 2.71
CA LEU A 50 -6.31 -0.49 1.29
C LEU A 50 -5.37 -1.62 0.82
N CYS A 51 -4.14 -1.68 1.33
CA CYS A 51 -3.24 -2.79 1.01
C CYS A 51 -3.76 -4.12 1.57
N ALA A 52 -4.31 -4.14 2.79
CA ALA A 52 -4.86 -5.36 3.37
C ALA A 52 -6.07 -5.87 2.57
N LEU A 53 -6.97 -4.97 2.16
CA LEU A 53 -8.14 -5.32 1.34
C LEU A 53 -7.75 -5.86 -0.06
N CYS A 54 -6.66 -5.36 -0.64
CA CYS A 54 -6.18 -5.81 -1.95
C CYS A 54 -5.27 -7.06 -1.89
N PHE A 55 -4.86 -7.51 -0.70
CA PHE A 55 -4.00 -8.69 -0.54
C PHE A 55 -4.51 -9.59 0.59
N PRO A 56 -5.73 -10.17 0.46
CA PRO A 56 -6.37 -10.97 1.50
C PRO A 56 -5.63 -12.27 1.84
N ASP A 57 -4.76 -12.73 0.94
CA ASP A 57 -3.86 -13.87 1.11
C ASP A 57 -2.67 -13.58 2.04
N THR A 58 -2.34 -12.31 2.30
CA THR A 58 -1.30 -11.92 3.28
C THR A 58 -1.85 -11.16 4.47
N ALA A 59 -2.91 -10.40 4.32
CA ALA A 59 -3.50 -9.65 5.40
C ALA A 59 -5.03 -9.74 5.36
N TRP A 60 -5.65 -10.18 6.45
CA TRP A 60 -7.08 -10.41 6.54
C TRP A 60 -7.74 -9.47 7.54
N VAL A 61 -8.64 -8.63 7.04
CA VAL A 61 -9.42 -7.69 7.86
C VAL A 61 -10.66 -8.42 8.40
N LYS A 62 -10.65 -8.81 9.68
CA LYS A 62 -11.76 -9.58 10.27
C LYS A 62 -12.99 -8.73 10.57
N ASP A 63 -12.79 -7.49 11.01
CA ASP A 63 -13.89 -6.57 11.29
C ASP A 63 -13.99 -5.50 10.21
N LEU A 64 -14.85 -5.75 9.21
CA LEU A 64 -15.12 -4.82 8.11
C LEU A 64 -15.94 -3.60 8.52
N ARG A 65 -16.58 -3.60 9.70
CA ARG A 65 -17.36 -2.45 10.19
C ARG A 65 -16.43 -1.39 10.79
N SER A 66 -15.51 -1.83 11.66
CA SER A 66 -14.55 -0.92 12.28
C SER A 66 -13.22 -0.82 11.52
N MET A 67 -13.02 -1.68 10.51
CA MET A 67 -11.79 -1.82 9.74
C MET A 67 -10.59 -2.04 10.67
N THR A 68 -10.76 -2.94 11.64
CA THR A 68 -9.76 -3.36 12.63
C THR A 68 -9.63 -4.89 12.65
N ASN A 69 -8.87 -5.41 13.62
CA ASN A 69 -8.64 -6.84 13.80
C ASN A 69 -8.04 -7.47 12.53
N ILE A 70 -6.88 -6.96 12.14
CA ILE A 70 -6.18 -7.37 10.92
C ILE A 70 -5.15 -8.44 11.29
N ASP A 71 -5.29 -9.64 10.73
CA ASP A 71 -4.28 -10.68 10.83
C ASP A 71 -3.30 -10.58 9.66
N ILE A 72 -2.00 -10.79 9.93
CA ILE A 72 -1.02 -11.06 8.90
C ILE A 72 -0.89 -12.58 8.79
N ILE A 73 -1.27 -13.13 7.64
CA ILE A 73 -1.39 -14.59 7.43
C ILE A 73 -0.07 -15.22 6.98
N ALA A 74 0.89 -14.43 6.50
CA ALA A 74 2.24 -14.80 6.04
C ALA A 74 2.53 -16.33 5.95
N GLU A 75 2.52 -16.90 4.75
CA GLU A 75 3.10 -18.23 4.51
C GLU A 75 4.57 -18.23 4.96
N PRO A 76 5.02 -19.23 5.74
CA PRO A 76 6.35 -19.26 6.34
C PRO A 76 7.42 -19.47 5.27
N GLY A 77 8.10 -18.40 4.87
CA GLY A 77 9.25 -18.54 3.96
C GLY A 77 9.83 -17.28 3.32
N GLN A 78 9.30 -16.07 3.52
CA GLN A 78 9.88 -14.88 2.88
C GLN A 78 10.04 -13.73 3.86
N GLN A 79 11.31 -13.37 4.01
CA GLN A 79 11.84 -12.27 4.81
C GLN A 79 11.04 -10.99 4.53
N GLY A 80 10.73 -10.27 5.62
CA GLY A 80 10.18 -8.92 5.55
C GLY A 80 11.06 -7.98 4.73
N PRO A 81 10.60 -6.75 4.46
CA PRO A 81 11.34 -5.82 3.63
C PRO A 81 12.75 -5.59 4.20
N VAL A 82 13.76 -6.16 3.54
CA VAL A 82 15.15 -5.70 3.63
C VAL A 82 15.17 -4.34 2.96
N TYR A 83 15.33 -3.29 3.77
CA TYR A 83 15.62 -1.95 3.26
C TYR A 83 16.96 -2.04 2.51
N MET A 84 16.96 -1.74 1.21
CA MET A 84 18.19 -1.50 0.47
C MET A 84 18.09 -0.11 -0.14
N GLU A 85 19.14 0.70 0.10
CA GLU A 85 19.25 2.10 -0.25
C GLU A 85 19.43 2.32 -1.75
N ASP A 86 18.90 3.44 -2.22
CA ASP A 86 18.60 3.76 -3.61
C ASP A 86 19.86 3.91 -4.49
N ASN A 87 19.81 3.41 -5.73
CA ASN A 87 20.61 3.96 -6.82
C ASN A 87 19.79 4.06 -8.13
N ASN A 88 19.94 5.25 -8.72
CA ASN A 88 19.20 5.93 -9.78
C ASN A 88 19.21 5.22 -11.16
N THR A 89 18.16 5.39 -11.99
CA THR A 89 18.19 6.01 -13.36
C THR A 89 16.86 5.81 -14.10
N ALA A 90 16.43 6.88 -14.78
CA ALA A 90 15.16 7.14 -15.46
C ALA A 90 14.81 6.25 -16.67
N THR A 91 13.53 6.27 -17.11
CA THR A 91 13.10 6.71 -18.46
C THR A 91 11.56 6.79 -18.58
N THR A 92 11.12 7.86 -19.24
CA THR A 92 9.76 8.43 -19.43
C THR A 92 9.00 7.80 -20.61
N SER A 93 7.65 7.75 -20.57
CA SER A 93 6.72 8.29 -21.62
C SER A 93 5.28 7.71 -21.57
N PRO A 94 4.26 8.39 -22.19
CA PRO A 94 2.89 8.48 -21.66
C PRO A 94 1.77 7.89 -22.57
N ALA A 95 0.51 8.21 -22.20
CA ALA A 95 -0.79 8.00 -22.86
C ALA A 95 -1.48 6.66 -22.55
N GLY A 96 -2.78 6.54 -22.27
CA GLY A 96 -3.92 7.47 -22.28
C GLY A 96 -5.18 6.65 -22.64
N GLY A 97 -6.30 6.81 -21.92
CA GLY A 97 -7.62 6.38 -22.40
C GLY A 97 -8.44 5.43 -21.51
N SER A 98 -9.62 5.95 -21.12
CA SER A 98 -10.91 5.30 -20.82
C SER A 98 -11.05 4.23 -19.73
N ARG A 99 -11.79 4.65 -18.70
CA ARG A 99 -12.27 3.90 -17.53
C ARG A 99 -13.45 3.02 -17.93
N GLN A 100 -13.35 1.71 -17.75
CA GLN A 100 -14.49 0.81 -17.55
C GLN A 100 -14.13 -0.23 -16.49
N ASP A 101 -15.07 -0.45 -15.57
CA ASP A 101 -14.97 -1.25 -14.34
C ASP A 101 -14.70 -2.75 -14.60
N GLN A 102 -13.46 -3.10 -14.96
CA GLN A 102 -12.98 -4.47 -14.87
C GLN A 102 -12.25 -4.69 -13.54
N VAL A 103 -12.92 -5.39 -12.63
CA VAL A 103 -12.31 -5.89 -11.40
C VAL A 103 -11.25 -6.93 -11.81
N CYS A 104 -10.00 -6.51 -11.80
CA CYS A 104 -8.90 -7.41 -12.13
C CYS A 104 -8.73 -8.45 -11.03
N PRO A 105 -8.70 -9.74 -11.36
CA PRO A 105 -8.38 -10.76 -10.37
C PRO A 105 -6.99 -10.42 -9.82
N LEU A 106 -6.92 -10.21 -8.51
CA LEU A 106 -5.68 -9.95 -7.78
C LEU A 106 -4.71 -11.10 -8.09
N THR A 107 -3.76 -10.89 -8.99
CA THR A 107 -2.92 -11.98 -9.50
C THR A 107 -2.00 -12.52 -8.42
N PRO A 108 -1.55 -13.79 -8.54
CA PRO A 108 -0.61 -14.40 -7.62
C PRO A 108 0.70 -13.61 -7.45
N ARG A 109 1.36 -13.90 -6.34
CA ARG A 109 2.66 -13.36 -5.91
C ARG A 109 3.68 -13.38 -7.05
N PRO A 110 4.44 -12.30 -7.30
CA PRO A 110 5.57 -12.34 -8.23
C PRO A 110 6.64 -13.32 -7.74
N ASP A 111 7.26 -14.05 -8.67
CA ASP A 111 8.29 -15.04 -8.37
C ASP A 111 9.44 -14.41 -7.56
N PRO A 112 10.02 -15.13 -6.59
CA PRO A 112 11.10 -14.64 -5.73
C PRO A 112 12.40 -14.26 -6.47
N GLY A 113 12.49 -14.50 -7.79
CA GLY A 113 13.59 -14.06 -8.67
C GLY A 113 13.28 -12.82 -9.54
N SER A 114 12.05 -12.29 -9.48
CA SER A 114 11.66 -11.12 -10.27
C SER A 114 11.82 -9.84 -9.45
N SER A 115 12.68 -8.93 -9.90
CA SER A 115 12.84 -7.58 -9.35
C SER A 115 11.66 -6.70 -9.76
N VAL A 116 10.45 -7.09 -9.33
CA VAL A 116 9.24 -6.34 -9.61
C VAL A 116 9.30 -5.00 -8.87
N SER A 117 9.49 -3.93 -9.65
CA SER A 117 9.44 -2.55 -9.17
C SER A 117 8.06 -1.95 -9.42
N CYS A 118 7.66 -1.04 -8.55
CA CYS A 118 6.48 -0.22 -8.77
C CYS A 118 6.80 0.82 -9.85
N HIS A 119 6.08 0.80 -10.97
CA HIS A 119 6.27 1.74 -12.07
C HIS A 119 5.99 3.21 -11.68
N ILE A 120 5.24 3.45 -10.59
CA ILE A 120 4.88 4.80 -10.14
C ILE A 120 5.96 5.41 -9.25
N CYS A 121 6.52 4.64 -8.30
CA CYS A 121 7.53 5.15 -7.36
C CYS A 121 8.95 4.67 -7.64
N GLY A 122 9.14 3.77 -8.61
CA GLY A 122 10.43 3.18 -8.98
C GLY A 122 10.98 2.14 -8.01
N LYS A 123 10.43 2.04 -6.79
CA LYS A 123 10.98 1.18 -5.74
C LYS A 123 10.67 -0.30 -5.99
N ALA A 124 11.70 -1.13 -5.83
CA ALA A 124 11.56 -2.57 -5.69
C ALA A 124 11.12 -2.94 -4.26
N GLY A 125 10.41 -4.05 -4.11
CA GLY A 125 9.94 -4.55 -2.82
C GLY A 125 8.49 -4.18 -2.49
N GLY A 126 7.95 -4.83 -1.45
CA GLY A 126 6.52 -4.81 -1.16
C GLY A 126 5.67 -5.52 -2.23
N ARG A 127 4.36 -5.60 -2.00
CA ARG A 127 3.39 -6.22 -2.89
C ARG A 127 2.86 -5.20 -3.90
N THR A 128 2.81 -5.62 -5.16
CA THR A 128 2.31 -4.81 -6.27
C THR A 128 1.15 -5.51 -6.97
N LEU A 129 0.21 -4.72 -7.45
CA LEU A 129 -0.81 -5.17 -8.39
C LEU A 129 -0.29 -5.02 -9.82
N PRO A 130 -0.58 -5.97 -10.72
CA PRO A 130 -0.36 -5.76 -12.14
C PRO A 130 -1.37 -4.75 -12.70
N CYS A 131 -1.06 -4.22 -13.87
CA CYS A 131 -2.01 -3.49 -14.69
C CYS A 131 -3.13 -4.42 -15.18
N CYS A 132 -4.30 -3.84 -15.41
CA CYS A 132 -5.49 -4.50 -15.93
C CYS A 132 -5.46 -4.76 -17.44
N GLU A 133 -4.59 -4.06 -18.15
CA GLU A 133 -4.49 -4.12 -19.61
C GLU A 133 -3.76 -5.37 -20.08
N GLU A 134 -4.28 -5.99 -21.14
CA GLU A 134 -3.64 -7.09 -21.85
C GLU A 134 -2.21 -6.67 -22.27
N ASP A 135 -1.25 -7.59 -22.14
CA ASP A 135 0.17 -7.37 -22.44
C ASP A 135 0.87 -6.22 -21.67
N CYS A 136 0.24 -5.66 -20.63
CA CYS A 136 0.86 -4.63 -19.81
C CYS A 136 1.64 -5.23 -18.63
N ALA A 137 2.97 -5.21 -18.75
CA ALA A 137 3.87 -5.68 -17.69
C ALA A 137 4.00 -4.72 -16.49
N ARG A 138 3.32 -3.56 -16.50
CA ARG A 138 3.47 -2.56 -15.43
C ARG A 138 2.85 -3.08 -14.14
N ARG A 139 3.52 -2.79 -13.03
CA ARG A 139 3.06 -3.13 -11.68
C ARG A 139 3.15 -1.91 -10.78
N ALA A 140 2.27 -1.80 -9.81
CA ALA A 140 2.26 -0.68 -8.87
C ALA A 140 1.87 -1.13 -7.46
N HIS A 141 2.42 -0.48 -6.44
CA HIS A 141 1.85 -0.59 -5.09
C HIS A 141 0.42 -0.04 -5.11
N VAL A 142 -0.46 -0.67 -4.34
CA VAL A 142 -1.89 -0.32 -4.30
C VAL A 142 -2.08 1.17 -3.97
N VAL A 143 -1.36 1.66 -2.95
CA VAL A 143 -1.41 3.07 -2.55
C VAL A 143 -0.83 4.03 -3.58
N CYS A 144 0.17 3.60 -4.36
CA CYS A 144 0.72 4.40 -5.44
C CYS A 144 -0.31 4.55 -6.57
N ALA A 145 -0.96 3.45 -6.96
CA ALA A 145 -2.01 3.46 -7.98
C ALA A 145 -3.21 4.33 -7.54
N ALA A 146 -3.68 4.17 -6.31
CA ALA A 146 -4.77 4.97 -5.77
C ALA A 146 -4.48 6.49 -5.77
N ARG A 147 -3.24 6.88 -5.42
CA ARG A 147 -2.82 8.29 -5.46
C ARG A 147 -2.72 8.83 -6.88
N ALA A 148 -2.17 8.05 -7.80
CA ALA A 148 -2.09 8.45 -9.20
C ALA A 148 -3.50 8.65 -9.80
N ALA A 149 -4.42 7.74 -9.49
CA ALA A 149 -5.83 7.84 -9.89
C ALA A 149 -6.50 9.11 -9.34
N ALA A 150 -6.33 9.39 -8.04
CA ALA A 150 -6.90 10.59 -7.41
C ALA A 150 -6.41 11.91 -8.04
N LYS A 151 -5.15 11.96 -8.50
CA LYS A 151 -4.61 13.12 -9.21
C LYS A 151 -5.21 13.28 -10.61
N SER A 152 -5.51 12.18 -11.30
CA SER A 152 -6.09 12.21 -12.66
C SER A 152 -7.57 12.57 -12.71
N SER A 153 -8.30 12.42 -11.59
CA SER A 153 -9.74 12.71 -11.50
C SER A 153 -10.09 14.15 -11.10
N ASN A 154 -9.09 14.99 -10.81
CA ASN A 154 -9.28 16.41 -10.50
C ASN A 154 -8.69 17.26 -11.63
N PRO A 155 -9.41 17.47 -12.75
CA PRO A 155 -8.96 18.43 -13.75
C PRO A 155 -9.00 19.82 -13.10
N GLN A 156 -7.83 20.46 -12.99
CA GLN A 156 -7.78 21.89 -12.73
C GLN A 156 -8.45 22.66 -13.86
#